data_AF-A0A9D1ZTI3-F1
#
_entry.id   AF-A0A9D1ZTI3-F1
#
_cell.length_a   1.000
_cell.length_b   1.000
_cell.length_c   1.000
_cell.angle_alpha   90.00
_cell.angle_beta   90.00
_cell.angle_gamma   90.00
#
_symmetry.space_group_name_H-M   'P 1'
#
loop_
_entity.id
_entity.type
_entity.pdbx_description
1 polymer ?
#
loop_
_entity_poly.entity_id
_entity_poly.type
_entity_poly.pdbx_seq_one_letter_code
_entity_poly.pdbx_strand_id
1 'polypeptide(L)'
;MCFSELDAAISAAGLPTRVRFCAAESAAQILQAAVPYGKVVLISEEGSDFALVSRLRESLREFRPVSVVLGKADGFAGLFSLADDIRAAVGVGARGALAARFFVTLRGGYSCAVPLSPCAGGIFEAEAPADTGWAGYPLKSADFVVADGERMRGRAAEVLAECSLAALCAEDIEIDAVFSRDRKTFDFRTPAEIALAAELTADGAKQLFCASALFQIALRGAPAFACTEAARALQKKTFRSLSACSLALFCYFTERYAELFRAGDPRDYYVPAYAERVKCCAAWAGCGEKQLFKNVRVPTAAESFRRAAVFAECRNKLQTSAQLLQSYAEKLRAKYYAAGGERPNFGKNILQEAYEHAAELTPLLCPPVLEREFGLLRCDECALPV
;
A
#
# COMPACT_ATOMS: atom_id res chain seq x y z
N MET A 1 -17.83 2.59 -13.74
CA MET A 1 -16.62 3.41 -13.93
C MET A 1 -15.41 2.75 -13.27
N CYS A 2 -15.42 2.47 -11.95
CA CYS A 2 -14.28 1.79 -11.29
C CYS A 2 -13.87 0.42 -11.87
N PHE A 3 -14.82 -0.41 -12.35
CA PHE A 3 -14.48 -1.72 -12.94
C PHE A 3 -13.68 -1.61 -14.25
N SER A 4 -14.08 -0.68 -15.13
CA SER A 4 -13.36 -0.43 -16.38
C SER A 4 -12.00 0.20 -16.15
N GLU A 5 -11.87 1.05 -15.12
CA GLU A 5 -10.58 1.62 -14.70
C GLU A 5 -9.64 0.51 -14.19
N LEU A 6 -10.16 -0.44 -13.40
CA LEU A 6 -9.38 -1.58 -12.93
C LEU A 6 -8.91 -2.47 -14.10
N ASP A 7 -9.80 -2.81 -15.04
CA ASP A 7 -9.43 -3.61 -16.21
C ASP A 7 -8.40 -2.90 -17.09
N ALA A 8 -8.52 -1.58 -17.26
CA ALA A 8 -7.54 -0.77 -17.99
C ALA A 8 -6.18 -0.74 -17.27
N ALA A 9 -6.16 -0.57 -15.95
CA ALA A 9 -4.93 -0.57 -15.15
C ALA A 9 -4.23 -1.93 -15.16
N ILE A 10 -4.99 -3.03 -15.04
CA ILE A 10 -4.48 -4.41 -15.16
C ILE A 10 -3.81 -4.60 -16.53
N SER A 11 -4.50 -4.18 -17.60
CA SER A 11 -4.00 -4.31 -18.97
C SER A 11 -2.75 -3.46 -19.21
N ALA A 12 -2.74 -2.20 -18.75
CA ALA A 12 -1.61 -1.29 -18.86
C ALA A 12 -0.38 -1.78 -18.09
N ALA A 13 -0.58 -2.44 -16.96
CA ALA A 13 0.48 -3.08 -16.18
C ALA A 13 0.94 -4.44 -16.75
N GLY A 14 0.34 -4.91 -17.86
CA GLY A 14 0.68 -6.19 -18.49
C GLY A 14 0.33 -7.41 -17.64
N LEU A 15 -0.64 -7.28 -16.72
CA LEU A 15 -1.01 -8.35 -15.80
C LEU A 15 -2.02 -9.29 -16.48
N PRO A 16 -1.85 -10.63 -16.39
CA PRO A 16 -2.79 -11.59 -16.97
C PRO A 16 -4.09 -11.74 -16.15
N THR A 17 -4.18 -11.03 -15.03
CA THR A 17 -5.22 -11.16 -14.02
C THR A 17 -6.60 -10.83 -14.57
N ARG A 18 -7.57 -11.71 -14.31
CA ARG A 18 -8.98 -11.47 -14.65
C ARG A 18 -9.80 -11.37 -13.39
N VAL A 19 -10.37 -10.19 -13.13
CA VAL A 19 -11.27 -9.98 -11.99
C VAL A 19 -12.69 -10.36 -12.38
N ARG A 20 -13.37 -11.07 -11.49
CA ARG A 20 -14.77 -11.51 -11.65
C ARG A 20 -15.53 -11.16 -10.38
N PHE A 21 -16.50 -10.26 -10.52
CA PHE A 21 -17.40 -9.88 -9.43
C PHE A 21 -18.60 -10.84 -9.42
N CYS A 22 -18.44 -11.96 -8.73
CA CYS A 22 -19.45 -13.03 -8.63
C CYS A 22 -19.32 -13.74 -7.28
N ALA A 23 -20.22 -14.70 -7.01
CA ALA A 23 -20.16 -15.53 -5.81
C ALA A 23 -18.82 -16.26 -5.73
N ALA A 24 -18.27 -16.39 -4.52
CA ALA A 24 -16.99 -17.06 -4.28
C ALA A 24 -16.96 -18.51 -4.83
N GLU A 25 -18.09 -19.22 -4.73
CA GLU A 25 -18.27 -20.59 -5.22
C GLU A 25 -18.10 -20.73 -6.75
N SER A 26 -18.20 -19.64 -7.50
CA SER A 26 -17.91 -19.63 -8.95
C SER A 26 -16.42 -19.83 -9.28
N ALA A 27 -15.53 -19.80 -8.28
CA ALA A 27 -14.10 -20.08 -8.47
C ALA A 27 -13.86 -21.44 -9.15
N ALA A 28 -14.66 -22.47 -8.83
CA ALA A 28 -14.54 -23.79 -9.46
C ALA A 28 -14.83 -23.74 -10.96
N GLN A 29 -15.89 -23.05 -11.38
CA GLN A 29 -16.26 -22.91 -12.80
C GLN A 29 -15.20 -22.11 -13.58
N ILE A 30 -14.68 -21.04 -12.97
CA ILE A 30 -13.61 -20.22 -13.56
C ILE A 30 -12.34 -21.05 -13.74
N LEU A 31 -11.99 -21.88 -12.75
CA LEU A 31 -10.83 -22.77 -12.84
C LEU A 31 -11.03 -23.90 -13.86
N GLN A 32 -12.23 -24.49 -13.96
CA GLN A 32 -12.52 -25.53 -14.97
C GLN A 32 -12.28 -25.06 -16.40
N ALA A 33 -12.53 -23.77 -16.68
CA ALA A 33 -12.26 -23.20 -17.99
C ALA A 33 -10.75 -23.07 -18.31
N ALA A 34 -9.88 -23.12 -17.30
CA ALA A 34 -8.43 -22.91 -17.43
C ALA A 34 -7.59 -24.17 -17.14
N VAL A 35 -8.12 -25.07 -16.29
CA VAL A 35 -7.44 -26.25 -15.76
C VAL A 35 -8.21 -27.49 -16.23
N PRO A 36 -7.77 -28.18 -17.30
CA PRO A 36 -8.49 -29.33 -17.84
C PRO A 36 -8.43 -30.58 -16.94
N TYR A 37 -7.34 -30.76 -16.17
CA TYR A 37 -7.16 -31.86 -15.22
C TYR A 37 -6.09 -31.50 -14.17
N GLY A 38 -6.10 -32.19 -13.03
CA GLY A 38 -5.09 -32.09 -11.98
C GLY A 38 -5.66 -31.72 -10.61
N LYS A 39 -4.79 -31.68 -9.59
CA LYS A 39 -5.20 -31.30 -8.23
C LYS A 39 -5.22 -29.79 -8.04
N VAL A 40 -6.06 -29.33 -7.13
CA VAL A 40 -6.07 -27.94 -6.63
C VAL A 40 -5.63 -27.91 -5.18
N VAL A 41 -4.79 -26.95 -4.81
CA VAL A 41 -4.59 -26.61 -3.40
C VAL A 41 -5.49 -25.44 -3.02
N LEU A 42 -6.25 -25.59 -1.94
CA LEU A 42 -7.04 -24.53 -1.31
C LEU A 42 -6.30 -24.05 -0.06
N ILE A 43 -5.82 -22.82 -0.10
CA ILE A 43 -4.99 -22.22 0.95
C ILE A 43 -5.80 -21.13 1.66
N SER A 44 -6.00 -21.30 2.97
CA SER A 44 -6.65 -20.32 3.84
C SER A 44 -5.76 -19.98 5.03
N GLU A 45 -6.16 -18.98 5.82
CA GLU A 45 -5.49 -18.62 7.08
C GLU A 45 -6.31 -19.03 8.31
N GLU A 46 -5.66 -19.25 9.46
CA GLU A 46 -6.34 -19.43 10.74
C GLU A 46 -7.33 -18.29 11.01
N GLY A 47 -8.56 -18.64 11.42
CA GLY A 47 -9.62 -17.68 11.65
C GLY A 47 -10.39 -17.24 10.39
N SER A 48 -10.07 -17.79 9.21
CA SER A 48 -10.90 -17.62 8.00
C SER A 48 -12.32 -18.15 8.19
N ASP A 49 -13.27 -17.67 7.38
CA ASP A 49 -14.65 -18.18 7.32
C ASP A 49 -14.67 -19.67 6.96
N PHE A 50 -14.71 -20.54 7.98
CA PHE A 50 -14.70 -21.99 7.82
C PHE A 50 -15.85 -22.50 6.95
N ALA A 51 -17.02 -21.86 7.03
CA ALA A 51 -18.17 -22.24 6.23
C ALA A 51 -17.93 -21.94 4.74
N LEU A 52 -17.33 -20.79 4.42
CA LEU A 52 -16.92 -20.49 3.05
C LEU A 52 -15.83 -21.44 2.54
N VAL A 53 -14.77 -21.67 3.32
CA VAL A 53 -13.68 -22.59 2.93
C VAL A 53 -14.23 -24.00 2.67
N SER A 54 -15.18 -24.47 3.49
CA SER A 54 -15.84 -25.76 3.30
C SER A 54 -16.68 -25.81 2.02
N ARG A 55 -17.46 -24.76 1.72
CA ARG A 55 -18.22 -24.66 0.46
C ARG A 55 -17.31 -24.61 -0.77
N LEU A 56 -16.21 -23.84 -0.69
CA LEU A 56 -15.21 -23.78 -1.76
C LEU A 56 -14.57 -25.16 -1.98
N ARG A 57 -14.20 -25.87 -0.91
CA ARG A 57 -13.67 -27.23 -1.00
C ARG A 57 -14.64 -28.18 -1.71
N GLU A 58 -15.92 -28.14 -1.36
CA GLU A 58 -16.94 -28.97 -2.03
C GLU A 58 -17.10 -28.57 -3.50
N SER A 59 -17.13 -27.27 -3.83
CA SER A 59 -17.20 -26.80 -5.21
C SER A 59 -16.01 -27.26 -6.06
N LEU A 60 -14.85 -27.45 -5.44
CA LEU A 60 -13.61 -27.88 -6.07
C LEU A 60 -13.42 -29.40 -6.07
N ARG A 61 -14.39 -30.21 -5.62
CA ARG A 61 -14.24 -31.66 -5.42
C ARG A 61 -13.72 -32.42 -6.65
N GLU A 62 -14.11 -32.00 -7.85
CA GLU A 62 -13.67 -32.60 -9.12
C GLU A 62 -12.15 -32.49 -9.32
N PHE A 63 -11.53 -31.48 -8.71
CA PHE A 63 -10.08 -31.28 -8.66
C PHE A 63 -9.40 -31.96 -7.47
N ARG A 64 -10.09 -32.80 -6.69
CA ARG A 64 -9.54 -33.51 -5.51
C ARG A 64 -8.72 -32.57 -4.60
N PRO A 65 -9.38 -31.55 -4.01
CA PRO A 65 -8.67 -30.42 -3.43
C PRO A 65 -7.90 -30.82 -2.17
N VAL A 66 -6.66 -30.33 -2.08
CA VAL A 66 -5.85 -30.41 -0.86
C VAL A 66 -6.01 -29.11 -0.10
N SER A 67 -6.48 -29.17 1.14
CA SER A 67 -6.68 -27.97 1.98
C SER A 67 -5.46 -27.73 2.86
N VAL A 68 -4.96 -26.49 2.86
CA VAL A 68 -3.89 -26.01 3.72
C VAL A 68 -4.40 -24.82 4.51
N VAL A 69 -4.23 -24.85 5.83
CA VAL A 69 -4.53 -23.73 6.72
C VAL A 69 -3.20 -23.20 7.24
N LEU A 70 -2.91 -21.93 6.94
CA LEU A 70 -1.70 -21.26 7.39
C LEU A 70 -1.94 -20.60 8.75
N GLY A 71 -1.13 -20.97 9.74
CA GLY A 71 -1.02 -20.25 11.00
C GLY A 71 -0.36 -18.89 10.82
N LYS A 72 -0.53 -18.01 11.82
CA LYS A 72 0.05 -16.65 11.80
C LYS A 72 1.58 -16.66 11.66
N ALA A 73 2.24 -17.64 12.27
CA ALA A 73 3.70 -17.78 12.26
C ALA A 73 4.22 -18.66 11.10
N ASP A 74 3.34 -19.29 10.32
CA ASP A 74 3.75 -20.27 9.33
C ASP A 74 4.40 -19.61 8.12
N GLY A 75 5.61 -20.07 7.76
CA GLY A 75 6.21 -19.76 6.47
C GLY A 75 5.54 -20.54 5.33
N PHE A 76 5.78 -20.11 4.08
CA PHE A 76 5.19 -20.77 2.90
C PHE A 76 6.03 -21.94 2.39
N ALA A 77 7.21 -22.18 2.96
CA ALA A 77 8.08 -23.29 2.58
C ALA A 77 7.39 -24.66 2.73
N GLY A 78 6.49 -24.81 3.70
CA GLY A 78 5.70 -26.03 3.88
C GLY A 78 4.82 -26.39 2.68
N LEU A 79 4.45 -25.41 1.84
CA LEU A 79 3.67 -25.64 0.63
C LEU A 79 4.44 -26.49 -0.40
N PHE A 80 5.78 -26.57 -0.31
CA PHE A 80 6.59 -27.42 -1.18
C PHE A 80 6.61 -28.90 -0.76
N SER A 81 5.97 -29.26 0.35
CA SER A 81 5.73 -30.67 0.68
C SER A 81 4.52 -31.26 -0.07
N LEU A 82 3.73 -30.41 -0.73
CA LEU A 82 2.54 -30.84 -1.46
C LEU A 82 2.90 -31.63 -2.72
N ALA A 83 1.95 -32.46 -3.18
CA ALA A 83 2.14 -33.32 -4.35
C ALA A 83 2.42 -32.55 -5.64
N ASP A 84 3.14 -33.18 -6.58
CA ASP A 84 3.58 -32.56 -7.83
C ASP A 84 2.45 -32.37 -8.87
N ASP A 85 1.32 -33.05 -8.68
CA ASP A 85 0.18 -33.00 -9.62
C ASP A 85 -0.80 -31.84 -9.36
N ILE A 86 -0.42 -30.87 -8.52
CA ILE A 86 -1.19 -29.65 -8.29
C ILE A 86 -1.01 -28.69 -9.47
N ARG A 87 -2.12 -28.33 -10.11
CA ARG A 87 -2.16 -27.46 -11.31
C ARG A 87 -2.73 -26.07 -11.05
N ALA A 88 -3.39 -25.87 -9.90
CA ALA A 88 -3.82 -24.55 -9.48
C ALA A 88 -3.84 -24.40 -7.95
N ALA A 89 -3.72 -23.15 -7.50
CA ALA A 89 -3.80 -22.75 -6.11
C ALA A 89 -4.90 -21.70 -5.92
N VAL A 90 -5.83 -21.98 -5.01
CA VAL A 90 -6.89 -21.06 -4.61
C VAL A 90 -6.53 -20.47 -3.25
N GLY A 91 -6.26 -19.17 -3.20
CA GLY A 91 -5.93 -18.46 -1.99
C GLY A 91 -7.14 -17.70 -1.44
N VAL A 92 -7.56 -18.00 -0.21
CA VAL A 92 -8.65 -17.32 0.47
C VAL A 92 -8.09 -16.28 1.45
N GLY A 93 -8.55 -15.03 1.33
CA GLY A 93 -8.01 -13.90 2.08
C GLY A 93 -6.65 -13.42 1.56
N ALA A 94 -6.11 -12.35 2.16
CA ALA A 94 -4.88 -11.69 1.68
C ALA A 94 -3.66 -12.61 1.78
N ARG A 95 -3.46 -13.26 2.94
CA ARG A 95 -2.34 -14.19 3.15
C ARG A 95 -2.46 -15.44 2.28
N GLY A 96 -3.68 -15.98 2.14
CA GLY A 96 -3.95 -17.12 1.26
C GLY A 96 -3.67 -16.79 -0.20
N ALA A 97 -4.08 -15.62 -0.68
CA ALA A 97 -3.79 -15.14 -2.03
C ALA A 97 -2.28 -15.00 -2.28
N LEU A 98 -1.56 -14.39 -1.34
CA LEU A 98 -0.11 -14.26 -1.41
C LEU A 98 0.58 -15.64 -1.45
N ALA A 99 0.16 -16.57 -0.60
CA ALA A 99 0.68 -17.93 -0.54
C ALA A 99 0.40 -18.72 -1.83
N ALA A 100 -0.81 -18.61 -2.38
CA ALA A 100 -1.17 -19.23 -3.65
C ALA A 100 -0.31 -18.71 -4.80
N ARG A 101 -0.07 -17.40 -4.86
CA ARG A 101 0.80 -16.77 -5.85
C ARG A 101 2.25 -17.21 -5.70
N PHE A 102 2.76 -17.24 -4.47
CA PHE A 102 4.10 -17.74 -4.18
C PHE A 102 4.28 -19.20 -4.63
N PHE A 103 3.32 -20.07 -4.31
CA PHE A 103 3.33 -21.46 -4.72
C PHE A 103 3.40 -21.62 -6.25
N VAL A 104 2.53 -20.92 -7.01
CA VAL A 104 2.52 -21.03 -8.48
C VAL A 104 3.70 -20.33 -9.14
N THR A 105 4.35 -19.38 -8.46
CA THR A 105 5.58 -18.75 -8.97
C THR A 105 6.69 -19.79 -9.11
N LEU A 106 6.78 -20.70 -8.14
CA LEU A 106 7.83 -21.71 -8.09
C LEU A 106 7.46 -23.01 -8.80
N ARG A 107 6.18 -23.41 -8.78
CA ARG A 107 5.72 -24.67 -9.38
C ARG A 107 4.98 -24.53 -10.71
N GLY A 108 4.67 -23.31 -11.13
CA GLY A 108 3.79 -23.06 -12.26
C GLY A 108 2.31 -23.32 -11.94
N GLY A 109 1.48 -23.32 -12.99
CA GLY A 109 0.03 -23.48 -12.87
C GLY A 109 -0.73 -22.15 -12.69
N TYR A 110 -1.98 -22.25 -12.24
CA TYR A 110 -2.89 -21.11 -12.10
C TYR A 110 -3.10 -20.69 -10.66
N SER A 111 -3.18 -19.39 -10.40
CA SER A 111 -3.54 -18.82 -9.10
C SER A 111 -4.89 -18.14 -9.18
N CYS A 112 -5.76 -18.46 -8.23
CA CYS A 112 -7.06 -17.81 -8.05
C CYS A 112 -7.12 -17.20 -6.64
N ALA A 113 -7.34 -15.90 -6.55
CA ALA A 113 -7.53 -15.21 -5.27
C ALA A 113 -9.02 -15.03 -4.96
N VAL A 114 -9.41 -15.32 -3.72
CA VAL A 114 -10.76 -15.11 -3.18
C VAL A 114 -10.66 -14.17 -1.98
N PRO A 115 -10.74 -12.84 -2.17
CA PRO A 115 -10.67 -11.88 -1.07
C PRO A 115 -11.83 -12.05 -0.07
N LEU A 116 -11.54 -11.87 1.22
CA LEU A 116 -12.52 -11.89 2.32
C LEU A 116 -12.88 -10.48 2.83
N SER A 117 -12.25 -9.46 2.29
CA SER A 117 -12.45 -8.05 2.59
C SER A 117 -12.23 -7.27 1.29
N PRO A 118 -12.53 -5.96 1.22
CA PRO A 118 -12.32 -5.19 0.01
C PRO A 118 -10.84 -4.82 -0.18
N CYS A 119 -9.92 -5.58 0.41
CA CYS A 119 -8.47 -5.37 0.32
C CYS A 119 -7.91 -6.21 -0.83
N ALA A 120 -7.09 -5.58 -1.67
CA ALA A 120 -6.36 -6.25 -2.74
C ALA A 120 -4.94 -6.69 -2.32
N GLY A 121 -4.63 -6.61 -1.03
CA GLY A 121 -3.37 -7.09 -0.47
C GLY A 121 -3.14 -8.58 -0.71
N GLY A 122 -1.93 -8.93 -1.09
CA GLY A 122 -1.52 -10.26 -1.51
C GLY A 122 -1.84 -10.58 -2.98
N ILE A 123 -2.56 -9.74 -3.72
CA ILE A 123 -3.04 -10.06 -5.08
C ILE A 123 -2.20 -9.42 -6.17
N PHE A 124 -1.80 -8.15 -6.00
CA PHE A 124 -1.20 -7.34 -7.06
C PHE A 124 0.23 -6.87 -6.77
N GLU A 125 0.84 -7.21 -5.64
CA GLU A 125 2.23 -6.87 -5.35
C GLU A 125 3.18 -7.52 -6.36
N ALA A 126 4.24 -6.82 -6.80
CA ALA A 126 5.21 -7.39 -7.74
C ALA A 126 6.15 -8.40 -7.09
N GLU A 127 6.45 -8.18 -5.82
CA GLU A 127 7.43 -8.93 -5.05
C GLU A 127 6.86 -9.28 -3.67
N ALA A 128 7.50 -10.23 -3.01
CA ALA A 128 7.13 -10.64 -1.67
C ALA A 128 7.34 -9.51 -0.66
N PRO A 129 6.35 -9.23 0.21
CA PRO A 129 6.44 -8.20 1.23
C PRO A 129 7.63 -8.35 2.20
N ALA A 130 8.06 -7.22 2.78
CA ALA A 130 9.24 -7.15 3.64
C ALA A 130 9.13 -7.90 4.98
N ASP A 131 7.92 -8.27 5.39
CA ASP A 131 7.61 -9.08 6.57
C ASP A 131 7.63 -10.59 6.28
N THR A 132 7.91 -10.99 5.04
CA THR A 132 8.11 -12.39 4.67
C THR A 132 9.58 -12.81 4.78
N GLY A 133 9.83 -14.10 5.02
CA GLY A 133 11.20 -14.66 5.05
C GLY A 133 11.94 -14.66 3.70
N TRP A 134 11.33 -14.11 2.65
CA TRP A 134 11.84 -14.06 1.27
C TRP A 134 11.51 -12.71 0.63
N ALA A 135 11.56 -11.63 1.42
CA ALA A 135 11.32 -10.26 0.97
C ALA A 135 12.04 -9.93 -0.36
N GLY A 136 11.32 -9.28 -1.28
CA GLY A 136 11.84 -8.93 -2.61
C GLY A 136 11.85 -10.07 -3.64
N TYR A 137 11.44 -11.28 -3.26
CA TYR A 137 11.30 -12.38 -4.22
C TYR A 137 10.16 -12.07 -5.22
N PRO A 138 10.37 -12.20 -6.54
CA PRO A 138 9.34 -11.89 -7.53
C PRO A 138 8.13 -12.81 -7.37
N LEU A 139 6.93 -12.27 -7.55
CA LEU A 139 5.69 -13.03 -7.46
C LEU A 139 4.91 -13.00 -8.77
N LYS A 140 4.54 -14.17 -9.28
CA LYS A 140 3.57 -14.30 -10.36
C LYS A 140 2.25 -13.63 -9.93
N SER A 141 1.65 -12.83 -10.81
CA SER A 141 0.33 -12.25 -10.59
C SER A 141 -0.74 -13.35 -10.46
N ALA A 142 -1.80 -13.10 -9.69
CA ALA A 142 -2.96 -14.01 -9.71
C ALA A 142 -3.55 -14.06 -11.13
N ASP A 143 -3.89 -15.25 -11.63
CA ASP A 143 -4.53 -15.40 -12.93
C ASP A 143 -6.02 -14.99 -12.85
N PHE A 144 -6.65 -15.28 -11.72
CA PHE A 144 -8.05 -14.96 -11.45
C PHE A 144 -8.25 -14.31 -10.09
N VAL A 145 -9.21 -13.40 -10.00
CA VAL A 145 -9.73 -12.88 -8.73
C VAL A 145 -11.25 -13.05 -8.72
N VAL A 146 -11.78 -13.73 -7.71
CA VAL A 146 -13.22 -13.92 -7.52
C VAL A 146 -13.67 -13.02 -6.38
N ALA A 147 -14.13 -11.83 -6.73
CA ALA A 147 -14.45 -10.75 -5.81
C ALA A 147 -15.96 -10.76 -5.46
N ASP A 148 -16.30 -11.48 -4.40
CA ASP A 148 -17.67 -11.57 -3.87
C ASP A 148 -17.98 -10.37 -2.95
N GLY A 149 -18.71 -9.38 -3.48
CA GLY A 149 -19.06 -8.17 -2.73
C GLY A 149 -19.80 -8.44 -1.42
N GLU A 150 -20.54 -9.54 -1.35
CA GLU A 150 -21.36 -9.92 -0.21
C GLU A 150 -20.45 -10.42 0.95
N ARG A 151 -19.33 -11.07 0.61
CA ARG A 151 -18.27 -11.57 1.51
C ARG A 151 -17.26 -10.50 1.88
N MET A 152 -16.96 -9.58 0.96
CA MET A 152 -15.98 -8.51 1.16
C MET A 152 -16.47 -7.33 2.01
N ARG A 153 -17.66 -7.37 2.61
CA ARG A 153 -18.18 -6.23 3.42
C ARG A 153 -17.40 -5.99 4.71
N GLY A 154 -16.71 -7.00 5.23
CA GLY A 154 -15.91 -6.87 6.45
C GLY A 154 -14.69 -5.96 6.27
N ARG A 155 -14.28 -5.28 7.35
CA ARG A 155 -13.03 -4.49 7.42
C ARG A 155 -12.96 -3.30 6.44
N ALA A 156 -14.11 -2.75 6.01
CA ALA A 156 -14.14 -1.58 5.13
C ALA A 156 -13.36 -0.37 5.69
N ALA A 157 -13.45 -0.12 7.00
CA ALA A 157 -12.68 0.93 7.67
C ALA A 157 -11.17 0.76 7.47
N GLU A 158 -10.66 -0.47 7.56
CA GLU A 158 -9.23 -0.73 7.41
C GLU A 158 -8.74 -0.42 6.00
N VAL A 159 -9.52 -0.80 4.98
CA VAL A 159 -9.17 -0.54 3.59
C VAL A 159 -9.29 0.95 3.24
N LEU A 160 -10.28 1.67 3.81
CA LEU A 160 -10.36 3.13 3.68
C LEU A 160 -9.11 3.81 4.25
N ALA A 161 -8.64 3.35 5.41
CA ALA A 161 -7.43 3.87 6.04
C ALA A 161 -6.18 3.62 5.19
N GLU A 162 -6.01 2.43 4.62
CA GLU A 162 -4.87 2.14 3.74
C GLU A 162 -4.95 2.91 2.41
N CYS A 163 -6.13 2.98 1.78
CA CYS A 163 -6.33 3.75 0.54
C CYS A 163 -6.21 5.26 0.74
N SER A 164 -6.30 5.76 1.98
CA SER A 164 -6.05 7.18 2.27
C SER A 164 -4.66 7.64 1.85
N LEU A 165 -3.68 6.74 1.89
CA LEU A 165 -2.29 7.03 1.51
C LEU A 165 -2.18 7.33 0.01
N ALA A 166 -3.09 6.82 -0.83
CA ALA A 166 -3.09 7.15 -2.26
C ALA A 166 -3.28 8.67 -2.49
N ALA A 167 -4.07 9.35 -1.66
CA ALA A 167 -4.22 10.80 -1.75
C ALA A 167 -2.89 11.53 -1.45
N LEU A 168 -2.11 11.05 -0.47
CA LEU A 168 -0.78 11.59 -0.19
C LEU A 168 0.21 11.27 -1.32
N CYS A 169 0.19 10.05 -1.87
CA CYS A 169 1.02 9.70 -3.02
C CYS A 169 0.74 10.59 -4.23
N ALA A 170 -0.52 10.92 -4.48
CA ALA A 170 -0.91 11.84 -5.56
C ALA A 170 -0.34 13.24 -5.33
N GLU A 171 -0.46 13.78 -4.12
CA GLU A 171 0.12 15.09 -3.77
C GLU A 171 1.65 15.07 -3.83
N ASP A 172 2.30 14.00 -3.38
CA ASP A 172 3.77 13.87 -3.43
C ASP A 172 4.31 13.89 -4.87
N ILE A 173 3.60 13.27 -5.83
CA ILE A 173 3.97 13.33 -7.26
C ILE A 173 3.83 14.75 -7.81
N GLU A 174 2.73 15.42 -7.52
CA GLU A 174 2.48 16.79 -8.00
C GLU A 174 3.51 17.77 -7.42
N ILE A 175 3.82 17.64 -6.13
CA ILE A 175 4.86 18.45 -5.47
C ILE A 175 6.22 18.12 -6.06
N ASP A 176 6.59 16.84 -6.18
CA ASP A 176 7.87 16.45 -6.77
C ASP A 176 8.03 17.01 -8.18
N ALA A 177 6.99 16.95 -9.02
CA ALA A 177 7.01 17.49 -10.38
C ALA A 177 7.26 19.01 -10.45
N VAL A 178 6.79 19.78 -9.44
CA VAL A 178 7.08 21.22 -9.34
C VAL A 178 8.56 21.48 -9.10
N PHE A 179 9.22 20.70 -8.23
CA PHE A 179 10.61 20.93 -7.84
C PHE A 179 11.63 20.22 -8.73
N SER A 180 11.32 19.02 -9.20
CA SER A 180 12.19 18.20 -10.05
C SER A 180 12.09 18.57 -11.53
N ARG A 181 10.98 19.20 -11.94
CA ARG A 181 10.57 19.45 -13.34
C ARG A 181 10.38 18.17 -14.17
N ASP A 182 10.27 17.02 -13.50
CA ASP A 182 10.00 15.72 -14.11
C ASP A 182 8.56 15.30 -13.78
N ARG A 183 7.74 15.08 -14.81
CA ARG A 183 6.35 14.69 -14.63
C ARG A 183 6.24 13.17 -14.67
N LYS A 184 5.99 12.59 -13.50
CA LYS A 184 5.67 11.17 -13.36
C LYS A 184 4.19 10.93 -13.68
N THR A 185 3.87 9.78 -14.28
CA THR A 185 2.54 9.48 -14.85
C THR A 185 1.74 8.46 -14.02
N PHE A 186 2.04 8.30 -12.73
CA PHE A 186 1.32 7.35 -11.88
C PHE A 186 -0.01 7.96 -11.41
N ASP A 187 -1.10 7.22 -11.55
CA ASP A 187 -2.42 7.66 -11.10
C ASP A 187 -2.74 7.13 -9.69
N PHE A 188 -2.59 8.00 -8.70
CA PHE A 188 -3.00 7.75 -7.32
C PHE A 188 -4.26 8.53 -6.91
N ARG A 189 -4.76 9.43 -7.77
CA ARG A 189 -5.95 10.22 -7.46
C ARG A 189 -7.21 9.39 -7.66
N THR A 190 -7.30 8.63 -8.76
CA THR A 190 -8.42 7.73 -9.03
C THR A 190 -8.71 6.75 -7.88
N PRO A 191 -7.74 5.97 -7.35
CA PRO A 191 -8.03 5.09 -6.21
C PRO A 191 -8.50 5.85 -4.96
N ALA A 192 -7.97 7.04 -4.67
CA ALA A 192 -8.43 7.86 -3.55
C ALA A 192 -9.89 8.33 -3.71
N GLU A 193 -10.25 8.79 -4.91
CA GLU A 193 -11.60 9.25 -5.23
C GLU A 193 -12.62 8.11 -5.17
N ILE A 194 -12.30 6.93 -5.73
CA ILE A 194 -13.16 5.75 -5.64
C ILE A 194 -13.32 5.32 -4.18
N ALA A 195 -12.23 5.28 -3.40
CA ALA A 195 -12.30 4.92 -1.98
C ALA A 195 -13.22 5.87 -1.21
N LEU A 196 -13.17 7.18 -1.49
CA LEU A 196 -14.06 8.15 -0.86
C LEU A 196 -15.50 8.06 -1.35
N ALA A 197 -15.74 7.72 -2.61
CA ALA A 197 -17.09 7.57 -3.18
C ALA A 197 -17.79 6.25 -2.79
N ALA A 198 -17.04 5.19 -2.46
CA ALA A 198 -17.58 3.86 -2.25
C ALA A 198 -18.62 3.77 -1.10
N GLU A 199 -19.83 3.27 -1.34
CA GLU A 199 -20.81 3.16 -0.26
C GLU A 199 -20.47 2.04 0.75
N LEU A 200 -21.10 2.03 1.93
CA LEU A 200 -20.94 0.95 2.91
C LEU A 200 -21.95 -0.19 2.63
N THR A 201 -21.96 -0.67 1.39
CA THR A 201 -22.85 -1.71 0.86
C THR A 201 -22.05 -2.83 0.21
N ALA A 202 -22.70 -3.90 -0.26
CA ALA A 202 -22.03 -4.97 -1.00
C ALA A 202 -21.42 -4.47 -2.33
N ASP A 203 -22.11 -3.58 -3.04
CA ASP A 203 -21.55 -2.96 -4.25
C ASP A 203 -20.45 -1.95 -3.92
N GLY A 204 -20.59 -1.21 -2.82
CA GLY A 204 -19.54 -0.35 -2.32
C GLY A 204 -18.28 -1.11 -1.88
N ALA A 205 -18.41 -2.34 -1.35
CA ALA A 205 -17.27 -3.22 -1.09
C ALA A 205 -16.52 -3.60 -2.39
N LYS A 206 -17.23 -3.81 -3.50
CA LYS A 206 -16.60 -4.04 -4.82
C LYS A 206 -15.86 -2.78 -5.30
N GLN A 207 -16.43 -1.60 -5.10
CA GLN A 207 -15.78 -0.33 -5.44
C GLN A 207 -14.52 -0.11 -4.60
N LEU A 208 -14.60 -0.36 -3.30
CA LEU A 208 -13.45 -0.25 -2.38
C LEU A 208 -12.35 -1.28 -2.70
N PHE A 209 -12.73 -2.48 -3.15
CA PHE A 209 -11.79 -3.44 -3.72
C PHE A 209 -11.10 -2.89 -4.97
N CYS A 210 -11.83 -2.25 -5.89
CA CYS A 210 -11.23 -1.61 -7.06
C CYS A 210 -10.24 -0.51 -6.65
N ALA A 211 -10.58 0.34 -5.67
CA ALA A 211 -9.68 1.36 -5.15
C ALA A 211 -8.38 0.74 -4.58
N SER A 212 -8.51 -0.30 -3.76
CA SER A 212 -7.36 -1.01 -3.19
C SER A 212 -6.50 -1.65 -4.29
N ALA A 213 -7.11 -2.29 -5.28
CA ALA A 213 -6.42 -2.93 -6.39
C ALA A 213 -5.68 -1.91 -7.28
N LEU A 214 -6.34 -0.81 -7.65
CA LEU A 214 -5.74 0.29 -8.40
C LEU A 214 -4.54 0.87 -7.66
N PHE A 215 -4.67 1.06 -6.34
CA PHE A 215 -3.56 1.54 -5.52
C PHE A 215 -2.38 0.56 -5.53
N GLN A 216 -2.62 -0.74 -5.34
CA GLN A 216 -1.54 -1.74 -5.38
C GLN A 216 -0.88 -1.86 -6.76
N ILE A 217 -1.65 -1.75 -7.85
CA ILE A 217 -1.13 -1.77 -9.22
C ILE A 217 -0.24 -0.54 -9.47
N ALA A 218 -0.70 0.65 -9.07
CA ALA A 218 0.08 1.89 -9.20
C ALA A 218 1.43 1.82 -8.46
N LEU A 219 1.47 1.17 -7.29
CA LEU A 219 2.69 0.99 -6.51
C LEU A 219 3.75 0.09 -7.19
N ARG A 220 3.38 -0.82 -8.11
CA ARG A 220 4.33 -1.81 -8.70
C ARG A 220 5.50 -1.18 -9.45
N GLY A 221 5.31 -0.02 -10.05
CA GLY A 221 6.34 0.69 -10.82
C GLY A 221 6.73 2.04 -10.22
N ALA A 222 6.10 2.42 -9.11
CA ALA A 222 6.30 3.72 -8.51
C ALA A 222 7.54 3.73 -7.60
N PRO A 223 8.18 4.89 -7.42
CA PRO A 223 9.17 5.05 -6.36
C PRO A 223 8.54 4.82 -4.99
N ALA A 224 9.37 4.55 -3.98
CA ALA A 224 8.92 4.48 -2.61
C ALA A 224 8.35 5.85 -2.16
N PHE A 225 7.18 5.86 -1.53
CA PHE A 225 6.56 7.09 -1.01
C PHE A 225 6.80 7.24 0.49
N ALA A 226 7.01 8.49 0.93
CA ALA A 226 7.25 8.83 2.32
C ALA A 226 6.15 8.25 3.24
N CYS A 227 4.88 8.47 2.88
CA CYS A 227 3.74 8.04 3.69
C CYS A 227 3.56 6.52 3.76
N THR A 228 3.75 5.79 2.65
CA THR A 228 3.58 4.32 2.62
C THR A 228 4.71 3.60 3.36
N GLU A 229 5.95 4.06 3.18
CA GLU A 229 7.09 3.47 3.87
C GLU A 229 7.07 3.80 5.36
N ALA A 230 6.72 5.04 5.73
CA ALA A 230 6.57 5.42 7.14
C ALA A 230 5.46 4.61 7.83
N ALA A 231 4.34 4.32 7.14
CA ALA A 231 3.27 3.48 7.69
C ALA A 231 3.74 2.05 7.99
N ARG A 232 4.49 1.44 7.07
CA ARG A 232 5.06 0.09 7.25
C ARG A 232 6.11 0.06 8.37
N ALA A 233 6.98 1.06 8.44
CA ALA A 233 7.98 1.16 9.50
C ALA A 233 7.34 1.40 10.87
N LEU A 234 6.34 2.28 10.95
CA LEU A 234 5.57 2.53 12.17
C LEU A 234 4.82 1.28 12.64
N GLN A 235 4.25 0.51 11.70
CA GLN A 235 3.59 -0.76 11.98
C GLN A 235 4.55 -1.74 12.67
N LYS A 236 5.75 -1.93 12.12
CA LYS A 236 6.79 -2.79 12.71
C LYS A 236 7.21 -2.31 14.10
N LYS A 237 7.40 -1.01 14.27
CA LYS A 237 7.87 -0.42 15.53
C LYS A 237 6.83 -0.51 16.65
N THR A 238 5.54 -0.39 16.32
CA THR A 238 4.45 -0.28 17.31
C THR A 238 3.59 -1.53 17.43
N PHE A 239 3.77 -2.52 16.54
CA PHE A 239 2.94 -3.73 16.44
C PHE A 239 1.43 -3.45 16.28
N ARG A 240 1.06 -2.25 15.82
CA ARG A 240 -0.31 -1.87 15.50
C ARG A 240 -0.69 -2.38 14.10
N SER A 241 -1.98 -2.38 13.77
CA SER A 241 -2.42 -2.71 12.41
C SER A 241 -1.93 -1.66 11.41
N LEU A 242 -1.66 -2.09 10.17
CA LEU A 242 -1.27 -1.18 9.09
C LEU A 242 -2.34 -0.11 8.85
N SER A 243 -3.63 -0.46 8.94
CA SER A 243 -4.75 0.46 8.86
C SER A 243 -4.69 1.58 9.91
N ALA A 244 -4.42 1.25 11.18
CA ALA A 244 -4.30 2.24 12.23
C ALA A 244 -3.11 3.18 11.99
N CYS A 245 -1.95 2.64 11.58
CA CYS A 245 -0.78 3.42 11.21
C CYS A 245 -1.06 4.34 10.01
N SER A 246 -1.72 3.80 8.97
CA SER A 246 -2.02 4.51 7.73
C SER A 246 -2.92 5.71 7.98
N LEU A 247 -4.02 5.53 8.73
CA LEU A 247 -4.91 6.66 9.05
C LEU A 247 -4.23 7.70 9.94
N ALA A 248 -3.46 7.27 10.95
CA ALA A 248 -2.78 8.18 11.86
C ALA A 248 -1.76 9.05 11.12
N LEU A 249 -0.93 8.44 10.28
CA LEU A 249 0.06 9.16 9.47
C LEU A 249 -0.62 9.99 8.40
N PHE A 250 -1.68 9.50 7.76
CA PHE A 250 -2.43 10.28 6.77
C PHE A 250 -2.92 11.61 7.35
N CYS A 251 -3.52 11.57 8.54
CA CYS A 251 -3.97 12.78 9.23
C CYS A 251 -2.79 13.69 9.57
N TYR A 252 -1.72 13.13 10.14
CA TYR A 252 -0.55 13.90 10.58
C TYR A 252 0.18 14.56 9.40
N PHE A 253 0.41 13.82 8.31
CA PHE A 253 1.04 14.33 7.09
C PHE A 253 0.19 15.44 6.48
N THR A 254 -1.12 15.24 6.38
CA THR A 254 -2.03 16.26 5.84
C THR A 254 -1.97 17.57 6.64
N GLU A 255 -1.90 17.48 7.97
CA GLU A 255 -1.71 18.66 8.85
C GLU A 255 -0.35 19.34 8.59
N ARG A 256 0.73 18.56 8.50
CA ARG A 256 2.08 19.09 8.22
C ARG A 256 2.20 19.72 6.84
N TYR A 257 1.58 19.13 5.81
CA TYR A 257 1.61 19.65 4.44
C TYR A 257 0.97 21.04 4.40
N ALA A 258 -0.19 21.19 5.05
CA ALA A 258 -0.85 22.48 5.15
C ALA A 258 -0.04 23.49 5.98
N GLU A 259 0.61 23.06 7.06
CA GLU A 259 1.48 23.91 7.88
C GLU A 259 2.69 24.43 7.09
N LEU A 260 3.37 23.56 6.35
CA LEU A 260 4.51 23.91 5.50
C LEU A 260 4.12 25.01 4.49
N PHE A 261 3.06 24.79 3.70
CA PHE A 261 2.72 25.75 2.65
C PHE A 261 2.05 27.03 3.19
N ARG A 262 1.38 26.95 4.34
CA ARG A 262 0.81 28.14 5.01
C ARG A 262 1.88 28.99 5.67
N ALA A 263 2.78 28.40 6.46
CA ALA A 263 3.64 29.12 7.40
C ALA A 263 5.12 28.72 7.37
N GLY A 264 5.53 27.74 6.55
CA GLY A 264 6.93 27.34 6.43
C GLY A 264 7.81 28.49 5.96
N ASP A 265 8.98 28.62 6.59
CA ASP A 265 9.95 29.68 6.35
C ASP A 265 11.34 29.07 6.17
N PRO A 266 11.78 28.84 4.91
CA PRO A 266 13.07 28.22 4.65
C PRO A 266 14.23 29.02 5.24
N ARG A 267 15.20 28.35 5.87
CA ARG A 267 16.44 29.00 6.32
C ARG A 267 17.24 29.51 5.12
N ASP A 268 17.86 30.67 5.26
CA ASP A 268 18.70 31.29 4.21
C ASP A 268 19.83 30.37 3.73
N TYR A 269 20.44 29.64 4.66
CA TYR A 269 21.46 28.63 4.38
C TYR A 269 21.35 27.48 5.37
N TYR A 270 21.13 26.28 4.84
CA TYR A 270 21.05 25.06 5.63
C TYR A 270 21.53 23.85 4.82
N VAL A 271 22.28 22.96 5.46
CA VAL A 271 22.72 21.69 4.88
C VAL A 271 22.36 20.58 5.87
N PRO A 272 21.43 19.68 5.50
CA PRO A 272 21.08 18.54 6.34
C PRO A 272 22.30 17.64 6.60
N ALA A 273 22.36 17.05 7.81
CA ALA A 273 23.34 16.01 8.12
C ALA A 273 22.93 14.66 7.48
N TYR A 274 22.91 14.59 6.14
CA TYR A 274 22.34 13.48 5.36
C TYR A 274 22.76 12.08 5.86
N ALA A 275 24.05 11.89 6.13
CA ALA A 275 24.57 10.59 6.59
C ALA A 275 24.01 10.19 7.96
N GLU A 276 23.99 11.11 8.92
CA GLU A 276 23.44 10.83 10.26
C GLU A 276 21.93 10.62 10.22
N ARG A 277 21.20 11.41 9.41
CA ARG A 277 19.76 11.22 9.22
C ARG A 277 19.43 9.85 8.64
N VAL A 278 20.19 9.38 7.64
CA VAL A 278 20.03 8.05 7.06
C VAL A 278 20.30 6.96 8.10
N LYS A 279 21.36 7.07 8.90
CA LYS A 279 21.66 6.12 10.00
C LYS A 279 20.51 6.05 10.99
N CYS A 280 20.02 7.20 11.46
CA CYS A 280 18.89 7.26 12.39
C CYS A 280 17.61 6.67 11.78
N CYS A 281 17.31 6.99 10.52
CA CYS A 281 16.16 6.44 9.81
C CYS A 281 16.27 4.92 9.63
N ALA A 282 17.44 4.40 9.25
CA ALA A 282 17.70 2.98 9.08
C ALA A 282 17.49 2.21 10.40
N ALA A 283 18.03 2.74 11.50
CA ALA A 283 17.83 2.18 12.84
C ALA A 283 16.35 2.22 13.27
N TRP A 284 15.65 3.31 12.95
CA TRP A 284 14.24 3.49 13.28
C TRP A 284 13.32 2.55 12.48
N ALA A 285 13.56 2.42 11.17
CA ALA A 285 12.75 1.62 10.26
C ALA A 285 13.13 0.12 10.26
N GLY A 286 14.27 -0.23 10.85
CA GLY A 286 14.78 -1.61 10.87
C GLY A 286 15.20 -2.10 9.48
N CYS A 287 15.84 -1.24 8.68
CA CYS A 287 16.33 -1.57 7.34
C CYS A 287 17.82 -1.22 7.18
N GLY A 288 18.44 -1.64 6.08
CA GLY A 288 19.86 -1.38 5.84
C GLY A 288 20.12 0.03 5.31
N GLU A 289 21.11 0.74 5.86
CA GLU A 289 21.48 2.10 5.44
C GLU A 289 21.74 2.21 3.92
N LYS A 290 22.41 1.22 3.33
CA LYS A 290 22.72 1.18 1.90
C LYS A 290 21.47 1.25 1.02
N GLN A 291 20.32 0.76 1.49
CA GLN A 291 19.07 0.87 0.77
C GLN A 291 18.55 2.31 0.79
N LEU A 292 18.60 2.98 1.94
CA LEU A 292 18.10 4.34 2.11
C LEU A 292 19.02 5.38 1.44
N PHE A 293 20.33 5.16 1.39
CA PHE A 293 21.24 6.06 0.67
C PHE A 293 20.91 6.18 -0.82
N LYS A 294 20.19 5.21 -1.42
CA LYS A 294 19.71 5.32 -2.81
C LYS A 294 18.63 6.40 -2.99
N ASN A 295 17.94 6.77 -1.91
CA ASN A 295 16.91 7.80 -1.91
C ASN A 295 17.50 9.21 -1.73
N VAL A 296 18.73 9.31 -1.20
CA VAL A 296 19.33 10.60 -0.86
C VAL A 296 20.13 11.15 -2.02
N ARG A 297 19.66 12.28 -2.57
CA ARG A 297 20.42 13.11 -3.51
C ARG A 297 20.79 14.44 -2.84
N VAL A 298 22.07 14.59 -2.52
CA VAL A 298 22.62 15.85 -1.99
C VAL A 298 22.56 16.91 -3.10
N PRO A 299 21.81 18.01 -2.91
CA PRO A 299 21.77 19.09 -3.89
C PRO A 299 23.08 19.88 -3.86
N THR A 300 23.44 20.43 -5.02
CA THR A 300 24.40 21.53 -5.11
C THR A 300 23.81 22.80 -4.48
N ALA A 301 24.67 23.75 -4.07
CA ALA A 301 24.20 25.04 -3.53
C ALA A 301 23.22 25.76 -4.48
N ALA A 302 23.49 25.73 -5.79
CA ALA A 302 22.62 26.32 -6.80
C ALA A 302 21.25 25.62 -6.87
N GLU A 303 21.19 24.30 -6.69
CA GLU A 303 19.93 23.56 -6.60
C GLU A 303 19.17 23.91 -5.31
N SER A 304 19.84 24.06 -4.17
CA SER A 304 19.23 24.45 -2.89
C SER A 304 18.57 25.84 -2.98
N PHE A 305 19.29 26.86 -3.47
CA PHE A 305 18.73 28.20 -3.65
C PHE A 305 17.55 28.19 -4.64
N ARG A 306 17.65 27.40 -5.72
CA ARG A 306 16.55 27.24 -6.68
C ARG A 306 15.31 26.65 -6.01
N ARG A 307 15.45 25.65 -5.13
CA ARG A 307 14.31 25.07 -4.41
C ARG A 307 13.60 26.10 -3.54
N ALA A 308 14.33 26.94 -2.81
CA ALA A 308 13.74 28.01 -2.01
C ALA A 308 12.97 29.03 -2.88
N ALA A 309 13.54 29.42 -4.03
CA ALA A 309 12.86 30.30 -4.98
C ALA A 309 11.58 29.68 -5.56
N VAL A 310 11.63 28.41 -5.99
CA VAL A 310 10.46 27.67 -6.49
C VAL A 310 9.39 27.52 -5.40
N PHE A 311 9.81 27.29 -4.15
CA PHE A 311 8.89 27.21 -3.01
C PHE A 311 8.14 28.53 -2.83
N ALA A 312 8.85 29.67 -2.85
CA ALA A 312 8.21 30.99 -2.75
C ALA A 312 7.24 31.26 -3.92
N GLU A 313 7.61 30.90 -5.14
CA GLU A 313 6.78 31.07 -6.34
C GLU A 313 5.51 30.21 -6.31
N CYS A 314 5.63 28.95 -5.90
CA CYS A 314 4.54 27.97 -5.97
C CYS A 314 3.71 27.87 -4.67
N ARG A 315 4.11 28.57 -3.60
CA ARG A 315 3.54 28.44 -2.24
C ARG A 315 2.02 28.52 -2.23
N ASN A 316 1.45 29.56 -2.86
CA ASN A 316 0.00 29.79 -2.85
C ASN A 316 -0.76 28.63 -3.53
N LYS A 317 -0.25 28.13 -4.66
CA LYS A 317 -0.84 26.99 -5.37
C LYS A 317 -0.80 25.72 -4.52
N LEU A 318 0.35 25.42 -3.91
CA LEU A 318 0.52 24.24 -3.07
C LEU A 318 -0.27 24.35 -1.76
N GLN A 319 -0.45 25.55 -1.22
CA GLN A 319 -1.33 25.80 -0.08
C GLN A 319 -2.79 25.46 -0.41
N THR A 320 -3.30 25.85 -1.59
CA THR A 320 -4.64 25.46 -2.03
C THR A 320 -4.76 23.93 -2.15
N SER A 321 -3.75 23.26 -2.73
CA SER A 321 -3.74 21.80 -2.82
C SER A 321 -3.81 21.15 -1.44
N ALA A 322 -3.01 21.63 -0.47
CA ALA A 322 -3.02 21.13 0.90
C ALA A 322 -4.37 21.36 1.62
N GLN A 323 -5.07 22.46 1.35
CA GLN A 323 -6.43 22.70 1.87
C GLN A 323 -7.46 21.73 1.29
N LEU A 324 -7.34 21.38 0.00
CA LEU A 324 -8.18 20.35 -0.62
C LEU A 324 -7.90 18.97 0.00
N LEU A 325 -6.63 18.65 0.25
CA LEU A 325 -6.25 17.42 0.95
C LEU A 325 -6.80 17.37 2.39
N GLN A 326 -6.78 18.49 3.13
CA GLN A 326 -7.42 18.59 4.45
C GLN A 326 -8.93 18.32 4.39
N SER A 327 -9.60 18.92 3.41
CA SER A 327 -11.04 18.72 3.18
C SER A 327 -11.36 17.25 2.84
N TYR A 328 -10.50 16.61 2.03
CA TYR A 328 -10.57 15.19 1.74
C TYR A 328 -10.37 14.35 3.02
N ALA A 329 -9.39 14.70 3.85
CA ALA A 329 -9.09 13.99 5.09
C ALA A 329 -10.24 14.04 6.11
N GLU A 330 -10.96 15.16 6.20
CA GLU A 330 -12.17 15.27 7.01
C GLU A 330 -13.27 14.31 6.56
N LYS A 331 -13.58 14.30 5.25
CA LYS A 331 -14.59 13.42 4.67
C LYS A 331 -14.23 11.94 4.84
N LEU A 332 -12.98 11.59 4.56
CA LEU A 332 -12.49 10.23 4.70
C LEU A 332 -12.53 9.76 6.16
N ARG A 333 -12.13 10.59 7.13
CA ARG A 333 -12.23 10.26 8.56
C ARG A 333 -13.66 10.00 8.99
N ALA A 334 -14.60 10.87 8.60
CA ALA A 334 -16.01 10.67 8.92
C ALA A 334 -16.53 9.32 8.39
N LYS A 335 -16.14 8.98 7.15
CA LYS A 335 -16.49 7.71 6.53
C LYS A 335 -15.82 6.51 7.19
N TYR A 336 -14.56 6.63 7.56
CA TYR A 336 -13.82 5.60 8.31
C TYR A 336 -14.51 5.28 9.64
N TYR A 337 -14.95 6.30 10.39
CA TYR A 337 -15.70 6.10 11.64
C TYR A 337 -17.08 5.51 11.39
N ALA A 338 -17.79 5.93 10.33
CA ALA A 338 -19.06 5.34 9.94
C ALA A 338 -18.93 3.85 9.55
N ALA A 339 -17.76 3.43 9.05
CA ALA A 339 -17.44 2.04 8.75
C ALA A 339 -17.02 1.21 9.98
N GLY A 340 -17.14 1.77 11.19
CA GLY A 340 -16.78 1.10 12.45
C GLY A 340 -15.30 1.21 12.82
N GLY A 341 -14.53 2.07 12.14
CA GLY A 341 -13.15 2.33 12.49
C GLY A 341 -13.01 3.06 13.82
N GLU A 342 -11.95 2.76 14.57
CA GLU A 342 -11.62 3.43 15.83
C GLU A 342 -10.56 4.51 15.62
N ARG A 343 -10.61 5.58 16.42
CA ARG A 343 -9.60 6.64 16.37
C ARG A 343 -8.23 6.05 16.75
N PRO A 344 -7.22 6.15 15.86
CA PRO A 344 -5.89 5.65 16.17
C PRO A 344 -5.30 6.41 17.38
N ASN A 345 -4.92 5.67 18.42
CA ASN A 345 -4.32 6.23 19.62
C ASN A 345 -2.79 6.19 19.54
N PHE A 346 -2.22 7.15 18.80
CA PHE A 346 -0.78 7.37 18.71
C PHE A 346 -0.40 8.67 19.43
N GLY A 347 0.68 8.64 20.21
CA GLY A 347 1.25 9.85 20.78
C GLY A 347 1.79 10.77 19.68
N LYS A 348 1.69 12.10 19.86
CA LYS A 348 2.19 13.07 18.88
C LYS A 348 3.68 12.86 18.55
N ASN A 349 4.48 12.49 19.55
CA ASN A 349 5.92 12.29 19.39
C ASN A 349 6.26 11.16 18.43
N ILE A 350 5.54 10.02 18.46
CA ILE A 350 5.84 8.91 17.55
C ILE A 350 5.43 9.21 16.10
N LEU A 351 4.33 9.96 15.91
CA LEU A 351 3.91 10.41 14.57
C LEU A 351 4.89 11.45 14.01
N GLN A 352 5.39 12.32 14.87
CA GLN A 352 6.44 13.27 14.52
C GLN A 352 7.75 12.56 14.12
N GLU A 353 8.22 11.63 14.93
CA GLU A 353 9.42 10.82 14.64
C GLU A 353 9.26 10.09 13.29
N ALA A 354 8.09 9.50 13.03
CA ALA A 354 7.79 8.85 11.76
C ALA A 354 7.81 9.83 10.57
N TYR A 355 7.25 11.03 10.71
CA TYR A 355 7.27 12.07 9.68
C TYR A 355 8.69 12.55 9.38
N GLU A 356 9.50 12.80 10.41
CA GLU A 356 10.88 13.25 10.25
C GLU A 356 11.75 12.22 9.52
N HIS A 357 11.59 10.93 9.85
CA HIS A 357 12.29 9.85 9.15
C HIS A 357 11.75 9.58 7.74
N ALA A 358 10.49 9.91 7.46
CA ALA A 358 9.90 9.69 6.14
C ALA A 358 10.64 10.43 5.02
N ALA A 359 11.36 11.52 5.33
CA ALA A 359 12.21 12.24 4.39
C ALA A 359 13.34 11.38 3.80
N GLU A 360 13.79 10.33 4.50
CA GLU A 360 14.87 9.44 4.02
C GLU A 360 14.32 8.16 3.38
N LEU A 361 13.01 7.91 3.50
CA LEU A 361 12.34 6.71 2.98
C LEU A 361 11.90 6.85 1.51
N THR A 362 12.02 8.03 0.92
CA THR A 362 11.58 8.31 -0.45
C THR A 362 12.63 9.07 -1.26
N PRO A 363 12.76 8.81 -2.57
CA PRO A 363 13.56 9.64 -3.46
C PRO A 363 12.81 10.90 -3.95
N LEU A 364 11.55 11.10 -3.58
CA LEU A 364 10.70 12.20 -4.06
C LEU A 364 10.94 13.49 -3.27
N LEU A 365 10.83 14.64 -3.93
CA LEU A 365 10.75 15.94 -3.27
C LEU A 365 9.32 16.18 -2.77
N CYS A 366 8.97 15.55 -1.64
CA CYS A 366 7.71 15.73 -0.93
C CYS A 366 7.87 16.60 0.33
N PRO A 367 6.79 17.03 1.01
CA PRO A 367 6.88 17.93 2.17
C PRO A 367 7.83 17.51 3.31
N PRO A 368 7.90 16.25 3.77
CA PRO A 368 8.94 15.83 4.72
C PRO A 368 10.36 16.11 4.21
N VAL A 369 10.59 15.86 2.92
CA VAL A 369 11.88 16.12 2.27
C VAL A 369 12.14 17.62 2.15
N LEU A 370 11.16 18.41 1.73
CA LEU A 370 11.29 19.86 1.63
C LEU A 370 11.58 20.48 3.01
N GLU A 371 10.86 20.06 4.05
CA GLU A 371 11.13 20.52 5.41
C GLU A 371 12.53 20.16 5.89
N ARG A 372 13.05 18.96 5.53
CA ARG A 372 14.46 18.62 5.77
C ARG A 372 15.37 19.61 5.05
N GLU A 373 15.18 19.79 3.75
CA GLU A 373 16.03 20.67 2.92
C GLU A 373 16.01 22.14 3.39
N PHE A 374 14.89 22.57 3.98
CA PHE A 374 14.69 23.93 4.49
C PHE A 374 15.11 24.11 5.96
N GLY A 375 15.57 23.05 6.64
CA GLY A 375 15.98 23.10 8.05
C GLY A 375 14.82 23.31 9.02
N LEU A 376 13.67 22.71 8.72
CA LEU A 376 12.41 22.83 9.47
C LEU A 376 12.08 21.59 10.33
N LEU A 377 12.86 20.50 10.22
CA LEU A 377 12.66 19.29 11.01
C LEU A 377 13.46 19.34 12.33
N ARG A 378 12.92 18.74 13.40
CA ARG A 378 13.56 18.76 14.74
C ARG A 378 14.76 17.84 14.88
N CYS A 379 14.80 16.72 14.15
CA CYS A 379 15.94 15.78 14.19
C CYS A 379 17.30 16.47 13.96
N ASP A 380 17.30 17.67 13.36
CA ASP A 380 18.49 18.45 13.07
C ASP A 380 18.89 19.46 14.18
N GLU A 381 18.02 19.72 15.17
CA GLU A 381 18.33 20.59 16.31
C GLU A 381 19.23 19.89 17.36
N CYS A 382 19.22 18.56 17.38
CA CYS A 382 20.10 17.76 18.25
C CYS A 382 21.52 17.59 17.67
N ALA A 383 21.76 17.99 16.42
CA ALA A 383 23.02 17.76 15.71
C ALA A 383 23.95 18.98 15.66
N LEU A 384 23.54 20.12 16.24
CA LEU A 384 24.38 21.30 16.37
C LEU A 384 24.96 21.35 17.78
N PRO A 385 26.27 21.10 17.99
CA PRO A 385 26.93 21.70 19.12
C PRO A 385 26.95 23.22 18.88
N VAL A 386 26.48 23.97 19.87
CA VAL A 386 26.73 25.42 19.96
C VAL A 386 28.23 25.67 19.98
#